data_AF-A0A820JS61-F1
#
_entry.id   AF-A0A820JS61-F1
#
_cell.length_a   1.000
_cell.length_b   1.000
_cell.length_c   1.000
_cell.angle_alpha   90.00
_cell.angle_beta   90.00
_cell.angle_gamma   90.00
#
_symmetry.space_group_name_H-M   'P 1'
#
loop_
_entity.id
_entity.type
_entity.pdbx_description
1 polymer ?
#
loop_
_entity_poly.entity_id
_entity_poly.type
_entity_poly.pdbx_seq_one_letter_code
_entity_poly.pdbx_strand_id
1 'polypeptide(L)'
;VMICFAVGWLLLLYFFPQVMIYVLQVMFCISSFTCLTRCLNRASYLIPSLRRYKTPSHAFRKPCMFKLGPLNLFTILSISISLTLVVIWYIYRLTDWAWVLQDILGAAICISVTSMYRLGNMRVITIILILFFLYDVFFVFITPYI
;
A
#
# COMPACT_ATOMS: atom_id res chain seq x y z
N VAL A 1 17.43 -16.12 -6.08
CA VAL A 1 16.01 -16.00 -6.50
C VAL A 1 15.46 -14.60 -6.29
N MET A 2 15.33 -14.07 -5.05
CA MET A 2 14.79 -12.72 -4.82
C MET A 2 15.57 -11.61 -5.57
N ILE A 3 16.91 -11.69 -5.58
CA ILE A 3 17.77 -10.74 -6.31
C ILE A 3 17.52 -10.81 -7.82
N CYS A 4 17.34 -12.01 -8.39
CA CYS A 4 17.06 -12.19 -9.81
C CYS A 4 15.72 -11.56 -10.21
N PHE A 5 14.68 -11.70 -9.37
CA PHE A 5 13.40 -11.02 -9.59
C PHE A 5 13.54 -9.50 -9.51
N ALA A 6 14.31 -8.98 -8.54
CA ALA A 6 14.53 -7.54 -8.39
C ALA A 6 15.26 -6.93 -9.60
N VAL A 7 16.35 -7.56 -10.05
CA VAL A 7 17.11 -7.11 -11.24
C VAL A 7 16.26 -7.23 -12.50
N GLY A 8 15.49 -8.32 -12.66
CA GLY A 8 14.57 -8.48 -13.78
C GLY A 8 13.50 -7.39 -13.83
N TRP A 9 12.92 -7.03 -12.68
CA TRP A 9 11.94 -5.95 -12.58
C TRP A 9 12.54 -4.60 -12.97
N LEU A 10 13.76 -4.30 -12.52
CA LEU A 10 14.49 -3.07 -12.84
C LEU A 10 14.82 -2.95 -14.33
N LEU A 11 15.30 -4.03 -14.94
CA LEU A 11 15.57 -4.07 -16.39
C LEU A 11 14.29 -3.85 -17.21
N LEU A 12 13.18 -4.44 -16.77
CA LEU A 12 11.91 -4.34 -17.49
C LEU A 12 11.32 -2.93 -17.39
N LEU A 13 11.51 -2.23 -16.26
CA LEU A 13 11.24 -0.80 -16.13
C LEU A 13 12.08 0.06 -17.07
N TYR A 14 13.36 -0.29 -17.23
CA TYR A 14 14.29 0.44 -18.10
C TYR A 14 13.93 0.28 -19.59
N PHE A 15 13.66 -0.94 -20.05
CA PHE A 15 13.38 -1.19 -21.47
C PHE A 15 11.93 -0.89 -21.89
N PHE A 16 10.94 -1.06 -21.00
CA PHE A 16 9.52 -0.93 -21.34
C PHE A 16 8.76 0.07 -20.44
N PRO A 17 9.20 1.34 -20.35
CA PRO A 17 8.59 2.32 -19.43
C PRO A 17 7.10 2.57 -19.73
N GLN A 18 6.73 2.59 -21.01
CA GLN A 18 5.35 2.90 -21.44
C GLN A 18 4.34 1.86 -20.95
N VAL A 19 4.69 0.58 -21.00
CA VAL A 19 3.82 -0.51 -20.51
C VAL A 19 3.88 -0.59 -18.99
N MET A 20 5.07 -0.40 -18.41
CA MET A 20 5.29 -0.53 -16.98
C MET A 20 4.55 0.50 -16.14
N ILE A 21 4.35 1.72 -16.63
CA ILE A 21 3.58 2.75 -15.91
C ILE A 21 2.17 2.23 -15.58
N TYR A 22 1.50 1.59 -16.54
CA TYR A 22 0.16 1.01 -16.32
C TYR A 22 0.21 -0.18 -15.35
N VAL A 23 1.23 -1.02 -15.44
CA VAL A 23 1.42 -2.15 -14.52
C VAL A 23 1.64 -1.66 -13.08
N LEU A 24 2.52 -0.69 -12.89
CA LEU A 24 2.78 -0.07 -11.59
C LEU A 24 1.52 0.58 -11.03
N GLN A 25 0.73 1.24 -11.87
CA GLN A 25 -0.53 1.86 -11.43
C GLN A 25 -1.54 0.82 -10.93
N VAL A 26 -1.71 -0.30 -11.64
CA VAL A 26 -2.61 -1.39 -11.20
C VAL A 26 -2.11 -2.00 -9.88
N MET A 27 -0.81 -2.28 -9.78
CA MET A 27 -0.21 -2.79 -8.55
C MET A 27 -0.36 -1.81 -7.38
N PHE A 28 -0.22 -0.51 -7.66
CA PHE A 28 -0.41 0.55 -6.67
C PHE A 28 -1.85 0.59 -6.18
N CYS A 29 -2.86 0.49 -7.05
CA CYS A 29 -4.27 0.45 -6.63
C CYS A 29 -4.58 -0.74 -5.71
N ILE A 30 -4.13 -1.95 -6.08
CA ILE A 30 -4.35 -3.16 -5.28
C ILE A 30 -3.64 -3.05 -3.91
N SER A 31 -2.39 -2.59 -3.93
CA SER A 31 -1.58 -2.41 -2.72
C SER A 31 -2.17 -1.34 -1.81
N SER A 32 -2.58 -0.20 -2.38
CA SER A 32 -3.19 0.91 -1.64
C SER A 32 -4.49 0.49 -0.98
N PHE A 33 -5.38 -0.18 -1.71
CA PHE A 33 -6.65 -0.67 -1.17
C PHE A 33 -6.45 -1.60 0.03
N THR A 34 -5.56 -2.58 -0.11
CA THR A 34 -5.29 -3.57 0.95
C THR A 34 -4.57 -2.94 2.15
N CYS A 35 -3.59 -2.08 1.92
CA CYS A 35 -2.83 -1.40 2.97
C CYS A 35 -3.69 -0.39 3.72
N LEU A 36 -4.47 0.43 3.02
CA LEU A 36 -5.36 1.42 3.62
C LEU A 36 -6.46 0.77 4.47
N THR A 37 -7.07 -0.31 3.98
CA THR A 37 -8.06 -1.07 4.75
C THR A 37 -7.45 -1.61 6.06
N ARG A 38 -6.21 -2.09 6.03
CA ARG A 38 -5.49 -2.57 7.23
C ARG A 38 -5.12 -1.42 8.16
N CYS A 39 -4.65 -0.30 7.63
CA CYS A 39 -4.30 0.89 8.40
C CYS A 39 -5.53 1.48 9.12
N LEU A 40 -6.67 1.60 8.43
CA LEU A 40 -7.93 2.06 9.04
C LEU A 40 -8.41 1.10 10.13
N ASN A 41 -8.41 -0.21 9.86
CA ASN A 41 -8.76 -1.21 10.87
C ASN A 41 -7.81 -1.14 12.07
N ARG A 42 -6.50 -0.93 11.88
CA ARG A 42 -5.55 -0.72 12.99
C ARG A 42 -5.79 0.58 13.74
N ALA A 43 -6.12 1.67 13.04
CA ALA A 43 -6.43 2.96 13.63
C ALA A 43 -7.68 2.90 14.54
N SER A 44 -8.65 2.03 14.24
CA SER A 44 -9.81 1.84 15.13
C SER A 44 -9.46 1.31 16.52
N TYR A 45 -8.36 0.57 16.65
CA TYR A 45 -7.88 0.12 17.96
C TYR A 45 -7.19 1.26 18.73
N LEU A 46 -6.67 2.28 18.04
CA LEU A 46 -5.99 3.43 18.64
C LEU A 46 -6.97 4.53 19.12
N ILE A 47 -8.21 4.53 18.60
CA ILE A 47 -9.22 5.56 18.92
C ILE A 47 -10.35 4.93 19.77
N PRO A 48 -10.23 4.91 21.12
CA PRO A 48 -11.26 4.35 22.00
C PRO A 48 -12.61 5.10 21.94
N SER A 49 -12.64 6.35 21.45
CA SER A 49 -13.87 7.14 21.30
C SER A 49 -14.81 6.62 20.20
N LEU A 50 -14.29 6.00 19.13
CA LEU A 50 -15.11 5.40 18.06
C LEU A 50 -15.76 4.07 18.48
N ARG A 51 -15.29 3.45 19.57
CA ARG A 51 -15.90 2.26 20.18
C ARG A 51 -17.21 2.57 20.91
N ARG A 52 -17.49 3.85 21.20
CA ARG A 52 -18.66 4.28 21.98
C ARG A 52 -19.97 4.15 21.19
N TYR A 53 -19.92 3.97 19.88
CA TYR A 53 -21.06 3.57 19.06
C TYR A 53 -21.18 2.04 19.01
N LYS A 54 -21.36 1.42 20.18
CA LYS A 54 -21.92 0.07 20.27
C LYS A 54 -23.38 0.21 19.86
N THR A 55 -23.72 -0.18 18.63
CA THR A 55 -25.12 -0.41 18.28
C THR A 55 -25.69 -1.45 19.25
N PRO A 56 -26.92 -1.29 19.75
CA PRO A 56 -27.54 -2.25 20.62
C PRO A 56 -27.64 -3.57 19.85
N SER A 57 -27.05 -4.62 20.40
CA SER A 57 -27.08 -5.97 19.84
C SER A 57 -28.51 -6.50 19.92
N HIS A 58 -29.33 -6.21 18.92
CA HIS A 58 -30.52 -7.00 18.68
C HIS A 58 -30.10 -8.31 18.03
N ALA A 59 -30.23 -9.38 18.81
CA ALA A 59 -30.03 -10.75 18.41
C ALA A 59 -30.90 -11.07 17.19
N PHE A 60 -30.27 -11.19 16.01
CA PHE A 60 -30.86 -11.92 14.89
C PHE A 60 -29.94 -13.07 14.52
N ARG A 61 -30.22 -14.19 15.17
CA ARG A 61 -29.77 -15.54 14.84
C ARG A 61 -30.14 -15.83 13.39
N LYS A 62 -29.15 -15.94 12.50
CA LYS A 62 -29.28 -16.73 11.26
C LYS A 62 -28.09 -17.67 11.12
N PRO A 63 -28.33 -18.97 10.91
CA PRO A 63 -27.28 -19.94 10.62
C PRO A 63 -27.06 -19.97 9.10
N CYS A 64 -25.83 -19.74 8.64
CA CYS A 64 -25.26 -20.40 7.45
C CYS A 64 -23.85 -19.87 7.14
N MET A 65 -22.88 -20.80 7.17
CA MET A 65 -21.91 -21.03 6.09
C MET A 65 -21.07 -19.85 5.59
N PHE A 66 -20.24 -19.28 6.46
CA PHE A 66 -18.84 -18.95 6.20
C PHE A 66 -18.24 -18.51 7.54
N LYS A 67 -17.03 -18.94 7.91
CA LYS A 67 -16.32 -18.34 9.05
C LYS A 67 -15.84 -16.93 8.68
N LEU A 68 -16.78 -16.02 8.40
CA LEU A 68 -16.54 -14.60 8.47
C LEU A 68 -16.46 -14.29 9.97
N GLY A 69 -15.26 -13.94 10.45
CA GLY A 69 -15.11 -13.34 11.79
C GLY A 69 -16.09 -12.17 11.95
N PRO A 70 -16.35 -11.70 13.19
CA PRO A 70 -17.38 -10.71 13.44
C PRO A 70 -17.25 -9.54 12.46
N LEU A 71 -18.22 -9.44 11.53
CA LEU A 71 -18.33 -8.34 10.58
C LEU A 71 -18.59 -7.07 11.39
N ASN A 72 -17.53 -6.47 11.90
CA ASN A 72 -17.62 -5.17 12.52
C ASN A 72 -18.03 -4.18 11.43
N LEU A 73 -19.06 -3.37 11.69
CA LEU A 73 -19.48 -2.27 10.82
C LEU A 73 -18.28 -1.41 10.38
N PHE A 74 -17.31 -1.24 11.27
CA PHE A 74 -16.06 -0.55 11.02
C PHE A 74 -15.22 -1.16 9.89
N THR A 75 -15.17 -2.49 9.77
CA THR A 75 -14.42 -3.17 8.71
C THR A 75 -15.08 -2.97 7.35
N ILE A 76 -16.41 -3.01 7.29
CA ILE A 76 -17.18 -2.69 6.07
C ILE A 76 -16.97 -1.23 5.67
N LEU A 77 -17.05 -0.30 6.63
CA LEU A 77 -16.77 1.12 6.40
C LEU A 77 -15.34 1.35 5.91
N SER A 78 -14.35 0.69 6.52
CA SER A 78 -12.94 0.80 6.11
C SER A 78 -12.71 0.32 4.69
N ILE A 79 -13.36 -0.78 4.28
CA ILE A 79 -13.30 -1.30 2.91
C ILE A 79 -13.91 -0.29 1.94
N SER A 80 -15.10 0.23 2.26
CA SER A 80 -15.79 1.22 1.43
C SER A 80 -14.95 2.49 1.23
N ILE A 81 -14.43 3.06 2.33
CA ILE A 81 -13.56 4.24 2.30
C ILE A 81 -12.28 3.98 1.50
N SER A 82 -11.67 2.81 1.68
CA SER A 82 -10.44 2.49 0.96
C SER A 82 -10.68 2.34 -0.54
N LEU A 83 -11.81 1.74 -0.93
CA LEU A 83 -12.20 1.60 -2.32
C LEU A 83 -12.49 2.96 -2.96
N THR A 84 -13.25 3.82 -2.30
CA THR A 84 -13.59 5.14 -2.84
C THR A 84 -12.34 5.98 -3.06
N LEU A 85 -11.41 6.03 -2.09
CA LEU A 85 -10.17 6.82 -2.23
C LEU A 85 -9.28 6.31 -3.38
N VAL A 86 -9.16 4.99 -3.55
CA VAL A 86 -8.37 4.41 -4.65
C VAL A 86 -9.02 4.68 -6.00
N VAL A 87 -10.36 4.56 -6.11
CA VAL A 87 -11.10 4.83 -7.35
C VAL A 87 -11.04 6.31 -7.71
N ILE A 88 -11.23 7.21 -6.74
CA ILE A 88 -11.09 8.66 -6.92
C ILE A 88 -9.70 8.98 -7.45
N TRP A 89 -8.66 8.44 -6.81
CA TRP A 89 -7.29 8.66 -7.29
C TRP A 89 -7.08 8.17 -8.72
N TYR A 90 -7.57 6.97 -9.06
CA TYR A 90 -7.39 6.39 -10.40
C TYR A 90 -8.06 7.21 -11.51
N ILE A 91 -9.27 7.71 -11.25
CA ILE A 91 -10.04 8.54 -12.20
C ILE A 91 -9.40 9.91 -12.35
N TYR A 92 -9.07 10.56 -11.24
CA TYR A 92 -8.53 11.92 -11.23
C TYR A 92 -7.01 11.99 -11.34
N ARG A 93 -6.31 10.88 -11.65
CA ARG A 93 -4.83 10.81 -11.66
C ARG A 93 -4.09 11.89 -12.46
N LEU A 94 -4.76 12.50 -13.45
CA LEU A 94 -4.19 13.53 -14.33
C LEU A 94 -4.38 14.95 -13.80
N THR A 95 -5.09 15.15 -12.68
CA THR A 95 -5.32 16.48 -12.11
C THR A 95 -4.19 16.91 -11.19
N ASP A 96 -3.99 18.23 -11.09
CA ASP A 96 -2.91 18.84 -10.30
C ASP A 96 -3.00 18.59 -8.78
N TRP A 97 -4.13 18.07 -8.29
CA TRP A 97 -4.31 17.73 -6.87
C TRP A 97 -4.20 16.22 -6.59
N ALA A 98 -4.12 15.39 -7.64
CA ALA A 98 -4.10 13.94 -7.48
C ALA A 98 -2.84 13.42 -6.77
N TRP A 99 -1.73 14.15 -6.87
CA TRP A 99 -0.48 13.79 -6.19
C TRP A 99 -0.63 13.80 -4.67
N VAL A 100 -1.43 14.70 -4.09
CA VAL A 100 -1.68 14.73 -2.63
C VAL A 100 -2.37 13.44 -2.18
N LEU A 101 -3.37 12.99 -2.96
CA LEU A 101 -4.06 11.75 -2.66
C LEU A 101 -3.15 10.53 -2.89
N GLN A 102 -2.26 10.60 -3.89
CA GLN A 102 -1.22 9.59 -4.11
C GLN A 102 -0.28 9.47 -2.92
N ASP A 103 0.18 10.59 -2.36
CA ASP A 103 1.09 10.62 -1.22
C ASP A 103 0.47 9.99 0.02
N ILE A 104 -0.81 10.25 0.27
CA ILE A 104 -1.55 9.64 1.39
C ILE A 104 -1.66 8.12 1.20
N LEU A 105 -2.04 7.66 0.00
CA LEU A 105 -2.14 6.23 -0.33
C LEU A 105 -0.77 5.54 -0.27
N GLY A 106 0.26 6.20 -0.79
CA GLY A 106 1.66 5.76 -0.75
C GLY A 106 2.18 5.66 0.68
N ALA A 107 1.94 6.65 1.52
CA ALA A 107 2.30 6.61 2.94
C ALA A 107 1.66 5.41 3.65
N ALA A 108 0.38 5.11 3.37
CA ALA A 108 -0.29 3.94 3.93
C ALA A 108 0.36 2.61 3.49
N ILE A 109 0.83 2.52 2.24
CA ILE A 109 1.63 1.38 1.76
C ILE A 109 2.95 1.30 2.52
N CYS A 110 3.71 2.40 2.60
CA CYS A 110 5.01 2.45 3.27
C CYS A 110 4.92 2.01 4.74
N ILE A 111 3.93 2.51 5.48
CA ILE A 111 3.67 2.12 6.87
C ILE A 111 3.37 0.61 6.96
N SER A 112 2.53 0.11 6.06
CA SER A 112 2.17 -1.30 6.03
C SER A 112 3.36 -2.20 5.71
N VAL A 113 4.16 -1.83 4.71
CA VAL A 113 5.39 -2.52 4.31
C VAL A 113 6.39 -2.55 5.47
N THR A 114 6.64 -1.41 6.12
CA THR A 114 7.54 -1.32 7.28
C THR A 114 7.07 -2.20 8.44
N SER A 115 5.75 -2.27 8.66
CA SER A 115 5.16 -3.15 9.67
C SER A 115 5.28 -4.63 9.34
N MET A 116 5.34 -5.03 8.06
CA MET A 116 5.51 -6.42 7.64
C MET A 116 6.97 -6.85 7.77
N TYR A 117 7.91 -5.99 7.37
CA TYR A 117 9.35 -6.22 7.50
C TYR A 117 9.89 -5.86 8.88
N ARG A 118 9.13 -6.25 9.92
CA ARG A 118 9.40 -5.97 11.34
C ARG A 118 10.90 -6.13 11.64
N LEU A 119 11.58 -4.98 11.71
CA LEU A 119 13.04 -4.73 11.62
C LEU A 119 13.92 -5.96 11.86
N GLY A 120 14.01 -6.83 10.86
CA GLY A 120 14.98 -7.91 10.82
C GLY A 120 16.36 -7.30 10.59
N ASN A 121 17.28 -7.58 11.51
CA ASN A 121 18.71 -7.22 11.48
C ASN A 121 19.02 -5.89 10.75
N MET A 122 19.05 -4.77 11.50
CA MET A 122 19.35 -3.40 11.02
C MET A 122 20.54 -3.32 10.06
N ARG A 123 21.52 -4.22 10.22
CA ARG A 123 22.71 -4.32 9.35
C ARG A 123 22.36 -4.57 7.88
N VAL A 124 21.36 -5.40 7.60
CA VAL A 124 20.97 -5.73 6.23
C VAL A 124 20.33 -4.52 5.56
N ILE A 125 19.46 -3.80 6.29
CA ILE A 125 18.81 -2.57 5.80
C ILE A 125 19.87 -1.51 5.45
N THR A 126 20.87 -1.32 6.32
CA THR A 126 21.95 -0.36 6.05
C THR A 126 22.79 -0.73 4.84
N ILE A 127 23.10 -2.03 4.64
CA ILE A 127 23.86 -2.49 3.48
C ILE A 127 23.07 -2.25 2.19
N ILE A 128 21.78 -2.61 2.17
CA ILE A 128 20.90 -2.38 1.02
C ILE A 128 20.78 -0.89 0.71
N LEU A 129 20.63 -0.04 1.74
CA LEU A 129 20.55 1.41 1.57
C LEU A 129 21.81 2.00 0.94
N ILE A 130 22.99 1.58 1.38
CA ILE A 130 24.27 2.02 0.79
C ILE A 130 24.37 1.57 -0.68
N LEU A 131 23.97 0.32 -0.98
CA LEU A 131 23.99 -0.19 -2.35
C LEU A 131 23.04 0.59 -3.26
N PHE A 132 21.82 0.90 -2.79
CA PHE A 132 20.86 1.74 -3.51
C PHE A 132 21.36 3.17 -3.72
N PHE A 133 22.01 3.76 -2.72
CA PHE A 133 22.62 5.08 -2.83
C PHE A 133 23.69 5.12 -3.92
N LEU A 134 24.58 4.11 -3.94
CA LEU A 134 25.58 3.99 -4.99
C LEU A 134 24.93 3.80 -6.38
N TYR A 135 23.91 2.96 -6.48
CA TYR A 135 23.15 2.77 -7.72
C TYR A 135 22.58 4.09 -8.27
N ASP A 136 21.96 4.91 -7.42
CA ASP A 136 21.35 6.18 -7.84
C ASP A 136 22.40 7.19 -8.33
N VAL A 137 23.53 7.30 -7.61
CA VAL A 137 24.68 8.11 -8.02
C VAL A 137 25.19 7.65 -9.40
N PHE A 138 25.42 6.36 -9.59
CA PHE A 138 25.87 5.85 -10.88
C PHE A 138 24.83 6.06 -11.99
N PHE A 139 23.55 5.88 -11.71
CA PHE A 139 22.50 6.10 -12.71
C PHE A 139 22.43 7.56 -13.14
N VAL A 140 22.49 8.53 -12.22
CA VAL A 140 22.45 9.96 -12.57
C VAL A 140 23.71 10.39 -13.33
N PHE A 141 24.90 9.96 -12.89
CA PHE A 141 26.15 10.44 -13.47
C PHE A 141 26.61 9.63 -14.69
N ILE A 142 26.41 8.32 -14.76
CA ILE A 142 26.90 7.50 -15.88
C ILE A 142 25.93 7.48 -17.05
N THR A 143 24.62 7.41 -16.83
CA THR A 143 23.62 7.35 -17.92
C THR A 143 23.75 8.46 -18.96
N PRO A 144 24.08 9.74 -18.67
CA PRO A 144 24.29 10.74 -19.72
C PRO A 144 25.53 10.50 -20.61
N TYR A 145 26.44 9.60 -20.23
CA TYR A 145 27.63 9.24 -21.00
C TYR A 145 27.45 7.96 -21.85
N ILE A 146 26.27 7.33 -21.82
CA ILE A 146 25.90 6.14 -22.61
C ILE A 146 24.84 6.52 -23.63
#